data_AF-A0A2G9UR50-F1
#
_entry.id   AF-A0A2G9UR50-F1
#
_cell.length_a   1.000
_cell.length_b   1.000
_cell.length_c   1.000
_cell.angle_alpha   90.00
_cell.angle_beta   90.00
_cell.angle_gamma   90.00
#
_symmetry.space_group_name_H-M   'P 1'
#
loop_
_entity.id
_entity.type
_entity.pdbx_description
1 polymer ?
#
loop_
_entity_poly.entity_id
_entity_poly.type
_entity_poly.pdbx_seq_one_letter_code
_entity_poly.pdbx_strand_id
1 'polypeptide(L)'
;MQDQDDARRRRLRRALPPSNCVREQIFYLRRLPHNSVPAPSYYPRLFSALDCIVKESFDEEYRKVAIILGLVESLAELLVLELTVFDFPTRNEHRSLRKLIANALTNLTYGHAASKRRLCFYSGFIPTVVRILNEARNLAQLSYAIQGYAAKGVPFLVVAIVC
;
A
#
# COMPACT_ATOMS: atom_id res chain seq x y z
N MET A 1 3.28 34.59 -9.41
CA MET A 1 2.24 33.71 -10.02
C MET A 1 2.89 32.55 -10.78
N GLN A 2 3.80 32.82 -11.73
CA GLN A 2 4.50 31.81 -12.53
C GLN A 2 5.21 30.70 -11.70
N ASP A 3 5.96 31.09 -10.66
CA ASP A 3 6.75 30.14 -9.86
C ASP A 3 5.90 29.13 -9.06
N GLN A 4 4.71 29.55 -8.61
CA GLN A 4 3.78 28.67 -7.89
C GLN A 4 3.16 27.63 -8.83
N ASP A 5 2.83 28.03 -10.06
CA ASP A 5 2.33 27.13 -11.08
C ASP A 5 3.40 26.13 -11.52
N ASP A 6 4.66 26.55 -11.61
CA ASP A 6 5.76 25.65 -11.93
C ASP A 6 6.04 24.65 -10.81
N ALA A 7 5.96 25.08 -9.55
CA ALA A 7 6.05 24.17 -8.41
C ALA A 7 4.89 23.16 -8.39
N ARG A 8 3.67 23.58 -8.73
CA ARG A 8 2.51 22.69 -8.86
C ARG A 8 2.69 21.68 -9.99
N ARG A 9 3.14 22.13 -11.17
CA ARG A 9 3.45 21.26 -12.32
C ARG A 9 4.54 20.25 -12.00
N ARG A 10 5.61 20.65 -11.32
CA ARG A 10 6.67 19.73 -10.86
C ARG A 10 6.13 18.65 -9.93
N ARG A 11 5.29 19.00 -8.94
CA ARG A 11 4.69 18.02 -8.01
C ARG A 11 3.78 17.02 -8.73
N LEU A 12 2.92 17.51 -9.64
CA LEU A 12 2.08 16.65 -10.48
C LEU A 12 2.91 15.69 -11.34
N ARG A 13 3.98 16.17 -11.97
CA ARG A 13 4.89 15.34 -12.77
C ARG A 13 5.56 14.23 -11.94
N ARG A 14 5.79 14.45 -10.64
CA ARG A 14 6.32 13.42 -9.72
C ARG A 14 5.26 12.40 -9.30
N ALA A 15 4.06 12.85 -8.94
CA ALA A 15 3.02 11.98 -8.37
C ALA A 15 2.23 11.20 -9.42
N LEU A 16 2.05 11.75 -10.62
CA LEU A 16 1.17 11.17 -11.64
C LEU A 16 1.67 9.82 -12.19
N PRO A 17 2.95 9.65 -12.58
CA PRO A 17 3.42 8.36 -13.12
C PRO A 17 3.23 7.17 -12.17
N PRO A 18 3.67 7.19 -10.90
CA PRO A 18 3.45 6.05 -10.01
C PRO A 18 1.96 5.86 -9.68
N SER A 19 1.17 6.94 -9.62
CA SER A 19 -0.29 6.83 -9.43
C SER A 19 -0.98 6.11 -10.59
N ASN A 20 -0.57 6.39 -11.83
CA ASN A 20 -1.10 5.70 -13.00
C ASN A 20 -0.65 4.24 -13.04
N CYS A 21 0.61 3.95 -12.69
CA CYS A 21 1.09 2.58 -12.59
C CYS A 21 0.26 1.76 -11.59
N VAL A 22 -0.04 2.30 -10.41
CA VAL A 22 -0.91 1.66 -9.40
C VAL A 22 -2.30 1.35 -9.99
N ARG A 23 -2.92 2.30 -10.70
CA ARG A 23 -4.22 2.07 -11.34
C ARG A 23 -4.18 1.00 -12.40
N GLU A 24 -3.15 1.00 -13.25
CA GLU A 24 -2.95 -0.05 -14.24
C GLU A 24 -2.81 -1.42 -13.57
N GLN A 25 -2.08 -1.52 -12.46
CA GLN A 25 -1.96 -2.78 -11.72
C GLN A 25 -3.30 -3.21 -11.10
N ILE A 26 -4.12 -2.27 -10.59
CA ILE A 26 -5.48 -2.57 -10.11
C ILE A 26 -6.34 -3.13 -11.25
N PHE A 27 -6.34 -2.47 -12.42
CA PHE A 27 -7.09 -2.97 -13.59
C PHE A 27 -6.63 -4.35 -14.04
N TYR A 28 -5.32 -4.61 -13.95
CA TYR A 28 -4.76 -5.92 -14.21
C TYR A 28 -5.26 -6.98 -13.21
N LEU A 29 -5.16 -6.70 -11.90
CA LEU A 29 -5.59 -7.63 -10.84
C LEU A 29 -7.08 -7.94 -10.89
N ARG A 30 -7.95 -6.98 -11.23
CA ARG A 30 -9.40 -7.22 -11.39
C ARG A 30 -9.72 -8.24 -12.48
N ARG A 31 -8.81 -8.46 -13.45
CA ARG A 31 -8.96 -9.43 -14.55
C ARG A 31 -8.22 -10.74 -14.29
N LEU A 32 -7.45 -10.81 -13.22
CA LEU A 32 -6.59 -11.93 -12.91
C LEU A 32 -7.36 -12.96 -12.06
N PRO A 33 -7.46 -14.23 -12.48
CA PRO A 33 -8.14 -15.25 -11.69
C PRO A 33 -7.47 -15.46 -10.32
N HIS A 34 -8.24 -15.86 -9.31
CA HIS A 34 -7.72 -16.22 -7.99
C HIS A 34 -6.64 -17.30 -8.09
N ASN A 35 -5.58 -17.17 -7.28
CA ASN A 35 -4.43 -18.07 -7.21
C ASN A 35 -3.67 -18.28 -8.54
N SER A 36 -3.81 -17.35 -9.48
CA SER A 36 -3.01 -17.38 -10.71
C SER A 36 -1.67 -16.68 -10.53
N VAL A 37 -0.71 -17.03 -11.39
CA VAL A 37 0.61 -16.41 -11.39
C VAL A 37 0.53 -15.09 -12.17
N PRO A 38 0.98 -13.95 -11.60
CA PRO A 38 0.94 -12.69 -12.33
C PRO A 38 1.99 -12.66 -13.44
N ALA A 39 1.80 -11.76 -14.41
CA ALA A 39 2.75 -11.54 -15.49
C ALA A 39 4.13 -11.15 -14.91
N PRO A 40 5.26 -11.53 -15.55
CA PRO A 40 6.60 -11.23 -15.03
C PRO A 40 6.87 -9.74 -14.78
N SER A 41 6.18 -8.85 -15.52
CA SER A 41 6.28 -7.41 -15.38
C SER A 41 5.53 -6.83 -14.17
N TYR A 42 4.65 -7.60 -13.51
CA TYR A 42 3.83 -7.13 -12.39
C TYR A 42 4.71 -6.65 -11.22
N TYR A 43 5.60 -7.52 -10.72
CA TYR A 43 6.41 -7.19 -9.54
C TYR A 43 7.34 -5.99 -9.79
N PRO A 44 8.20 -5.96 -10.84
CA PRO A 44 9.13 -4.85 -11.02
C PRO A 44 8.43 -3.50 -11.17
N ARG A 45 7.31 -3.46 -11.91
CA ARG A 45 6.54 -2.23 -12.13
C ARG A 45 5.88 -1.74 -10.84
N LEU A 46 5.29 -2.66 -10.08
CA LEU A 46 4.59 -2.30 -8.85
C LEU A 46 5.57 -1.91 -7.74
N PHE A 47 6.67 -2.65 -7.57
CA PHE A 47 7.75 -2.28 -6.64
C PHE A 47 8.29 -0.89 -6.94
N SER A 48 8.66 -0.61 -8.19
CA SER A 48 9.18 0.70 -8.59
C SER A 48 8.19 1.84 -8.29
N ALA A 49 6.90 1.63 -8.58
CA ALA A 49 5.87 2.63 -8.30
C ALA A 49 5.68 2.86 -6.79
N LEU A 50 5.58 1.79 -6.01
CA LEU A 50 5.37 1.87 -4.57
C LEU A 50 6.59 2.46 -3.84
N ASP A 51 7.81 2.08 -4.22
CA ASP A 51 9.05 2.64 -3.66
C ASP A 51 9.14 4.15 -3.93
N CYS A 52 8.77 4.58 -5.14
CA CYS A 52 8.66 6.01 -5.46
C CYS A 52 7.63 6.71 -4.56
N ILE A 53 6.44 6.13 -4.38
CA ILE A 53 5.40 6.71 -3.52
C ILE A 53 5.86 6.80 -2.07
N VAL A 54 6.44 5.72 -1.51
CA VAL A 54 6.94 5.69 -0.13
C VAL A 54 8.03 6.76 0.06
N LYS A 55 8.98 6.85 -0.87
CA LYS A 55 10.07 7.83 -0.82
C LYS A 55 9.58 9.27 -0.94
N GLU A 56 8.67 9.57 -1.85
CA GLU A 56 8.20 10.95 -2.06
C GLU A 56 7.17 11.37 -1.01
N SER A 57 6.44 10.42 -0.39
CA SER A 57 5.39 10.73 0.59
C SER A 57 5.89 11.23 1.95
N PHE A 58 7.21 11.32 2.16
CA PHE A 58 7.79 12.12 3.25
C PHE A 58 7.54 13.63 3.05
N ASP A 59 7.45 14.10 1.80
CA ASP A 59 7.12 15.49 1.44
C ASP A 59 5.59 15.73 1.56
N GLU A 60 5.19 16.68 2.41
CA GLU A 60 3.79 17.03 2.63
C GLU A 60 3.09 17.51 1.35
N GLU A 61 3.80 18.26 0.51
CA GLU A 61 3.22 18.78 -0.73
C GLU A 61 3.02 17.69 -1.77
N TYR A 62 3.87 16.65 -1.76
CA TYR A 62 3.62 15.43 -2.51
C TYR A 62 2.38 14.72 -1.98
N ARG A 63 2.24 14.56 -0.66
CA ARG A 63 1.06 13.90 -0.05
C ARG A 63 -0.23 14.58 -0.45
N LYS A 64 -0.29 15.92 -0.41
CA LYS A 64 -1.47 16.69 -0.85
C LYS A 64 -1.86 16.37 -2.29
N VAL A 65 -0.90 16.36 -3.21
CA VAL A 65 -1.16 16.02 -4.62
C VAL A 65 -1.57 14.56 -4.77
N ALA A 66 -0.90 13.63 -4.11
CA ALA A 66 -1.24 12.20 -4.16
C ALA A 66 -2.65 11.92 -3.63
N ILE A 67 -3.06 12.59 -2.55
CA ILE A 67 -4.42 12.51 -2.00
C ILE A 67 -5.44 13.05 -3.01
N ILE A 68 -5.19 14.22 -3.62
CA ILE A 68 -6.06 14.79 -4.66
C ILE A 68 -6.19 13.86 -5.86
N LEU A 69 -5.11 13.19 -6.24
CA LEU A 69 -5.12 12.19 -7.30
C LEU A 69 -5.88 10.91 -6.90
N GLY A 70 -6.39 10.75 -5.68
CA GLY A 70 -7.13 9.56 -5.23
C GLY A 70 -6.24 8.35 -4.94
N LEU A 71 -4.97 8.59 -4.59
CA LEU A 71 -4.00 7.50 -4.38
C LEU A 71 -4.29 6.70 -3.11
N VAL A 72 -4.92 7.30 -2.09
CA VAL A 72 -5.27 6.62 -0.83
C VAL A 72 -6.24 5.47 -1.10
N GLU A 73 -7.33 5.73 -1.82
CA GLU A 73 -8.34 4.75 -2.20
C GLU A 73 -7.77 3.71 -3.16
N SER A 74 -6.93 4.16 -4.10
CA SER A 74 -6.27 3.26 -5.06
C SER A 74 -5.36 2.25 -4.33
N LEU A 75 -4.59 2.70 -3.34
CA LEU A 75 -3.74 1.81 -2.54
C LEU A 75 -4.55 0.90 -1.61
N ALA A 76 -5.67 1.39 -1.07
CA ALA A 76 -6.60 0.56 -0.30
C ALA A 76 -7.16 -0.58 -1.17
N GLU A 77 -7.62 -0.24 -2.37
CA GLU A 77 -8.10 -1.22 -3.34
C GLU A 77 -7.01 -2.22 -3.72
N LEU A 78 -5.81 -1.72 -4.03
CA LEU A 78 -4.68 -2.56 -4.40
C LEU A 78 -4.38 -3.58 -3.28
N LEU A 79 -4.39 -3.17 -2.02
CA LEU A 79 -4.16 -4.09 -0.90
C LEU A 79 -5.24 -5.18 -0.81
N VAL A 80 -6.51 -4.79 -0.98
CA VAL A 80 -7.65 -5.72 -0.99
C VAL A 80 -7.50 -6.72 -2.12
N LEU A 81 -7.31 -6.25 -3.36
CA LEU A 81 -7.18 -7.10 -4.54
C LEU A 81 -5.95 -8.00 -4.45
N GLU A 82 -4.82 -7.50 -3.97
CA GLU A 82 -3.59 -8.28 -3.85
C GLU A 82 -3.78 -9.45 -2.86
N LEU A 83 -4.44 -9.22 -1.72
CA LEU A 83 -4.79 -10.31 -0.80
C LEU A 83 -5.86 -11.23 -1.39
N THR A 84 -6.87 -10.68 -2.08
CA THR A 84 -7.97 -11.46 -2.66
C THR A 84 -7.50 -12.38 -3.80
N VAL A 85 -6.57 -11.92 -4.63
CA VAL A 85 -6.08 -12.68 -5.79
C VAL A 85 -5.02 -13.70 -5.38
N PHE A 86 -4.11 -13.34 -4.48
CA PHE A 86 -2.94 -14.18 -4.16
C PHE A 86 -2.99 -14.86 -2.78
N ASP A 87 -3.92 -14.48 -1.91
CA ASP A 87 -4.07 -14.97 -0.54
C ASP A 87 -2.78 -14.86 0.29
N PHE A 88 -2.30 -15.92 0.95
CA PHE A 88 -1.02 -15.90 1.67
C PHE A 88 0.00 -16.81 0.98
N PRO A 89 0.55 -16.40 -0.17
CA PRO A 89 1.48 -17.24 -0.90
C PRO A 89 2.81 -17.32 -0.14
N THR A 90 3.53 -18.42 -0.33
CA THR A 90 4.87 -18.62 0.27
C THR A 90 5.93 -17.67 -0.31
N ARG A 91 5.64 -17.06 -1.46
CA ARG A 91 6.53 -16.11 -2.16
C ARG A 91 6.68 -14.81 -1.38
N ASN A 92 7.94 -14.39 -1.20
CA ASN A 92 8.30 -13.22 -0.39
C ASN A 92 7.86 -11.88 -1.03
N GLU A 93 7.68 -11.85 -2.34
CA GLU A 93 7.34 -10.64 -3.10
C GLU A 93 6.00 -10.06 -2.68
N HIS A 94 4.97 -10.90 -2.49
CA HIS A 94 3.64 -10.48 -2.06
C HIS A 94 3.67 -9.85 -0.66
N ARG A 95 4.42 -10.46 0.26
CA ARG A 95 4.64 -9.89 1.60
C ARG A 95 5.32 -8.53 1.53
N SER A 96 6.32 -8.37 0.67
CA SER A 96 7.03 -7.10 0.49
C SER A 96 6.15 -6.02 -0.14
N LEU A 97 5.32 -6.38 -1.14
CA LEU A 97 4.34 -5.46 -1.73
C LEU A 97 3.33 -4.97 -0.69
N ARG A 98 2.75 -5.85 0.13
CA ARG A 98 1.81 -5.46 1.20
C ARG A 98 2.42 -4.47 2.18
N LYS A 99 3.69 -4.68 2.56
CA LYS A 99 4.42 -3.76 3.44
C LYS A 99 4.59 -2.39 2.79
N LEU A 100 4.98 -2.33 1.52
CA LEU A 100 5.13 -1.06 0.81
C LEU A 100 3.80 -0.32 0.65
N ILE A 101 2.72 -1.04 0.32
CA ILE A 101 1.37 -0.45 0.24
C ILE A 101 0.98 0.14 1.59
N ALA A 102 1.20 -0.60 2.68
CA ALA A 102 0.86 -0.13 4.02
C ALA A 102 1.73 1.06 4.49
N ASN A 103 3.02 1.09 4.14
CA ASN A 103 3.90 2.23 4.40
C ASN A 103 3.42 3.47 3.62
N ALA A 104 3.07 3.31 2.35
CA ALA A 104 2.53 4.39 1.54
C ALA A 104 1.22 4.93 2.11
N LEU A 105 0.29 4.05 2.50
CA LEU A 105 -0.96 4.44 3.15
C LEU A 105 -0.71 5.20 4.45
N THR A 106 0.17 4.69 5.32
CA THR A 106 0.57 5.34 6.58
C THR A 106 1.06 6.77 6.33
N ASN A 107 1.99 6.95 5.39
CA ASN A 107 2.51 8.27 5.06
C ASN A 107 1.42 9.19 4.53
N LEU A 108 0.61 8.74 3.57
CA LEU A 108 -0.45 9.55 2.95
C LEU A 108 -1.60 9.90 3.91
N THR A 109 -1.81 9.11 4.97
CA THR A 109 -2.84 9.41 5.98
C THR A 109 -2.31 10.13 7.22
N TYR A 110 -0.99 10.34 7.32
CA TYR A 110 -0.38 11.04 8.45
C TYR A 110 -0.94 12.46 8.58
N GLY A 111 -1.53 12.77 9.74
CA GLY A 111 -2.18 14.05 10.02
C GLY A 111 -3.45 14.34 9.21
N HIS A 112 -3.93 13.41 8.37
CA HIS A 112 -5.04 13.64 7.45
C HIS A 112 -6.27 12.81 7.80
N ALA A 113 -7.05 13.27 8.79
CA ALA A 113 -8.21 12.57 9.34
C ALA A 113 -9.25 12.16 8.29
N ALA A 114 -9.47 12.98 7.25
CA ALA A 114 -10.36 12.64 6.15
C ALA A 114 -9.88 11.41 5.36
N SER A 115 -8.57 11.25 5.14
CA SER A 115 -8.04 10.06 4.46
C SER A 115 -8.19 8.80 5.32
N LYS A 116 -7.92 8.90 6.64
CA LYS A 116 -8.15 7.80 7.58
C LYS A 116 -9.61 7.34 7.55
N ARG A 117 -10.55 8.30 7.60
CA ARG A 117 -11.97 8.01 7.50
C ARG A 117 -12.32 7.27 6.20
N ARG A 118 -11.82 7.74 5.06
CA ARG A 118 -12.08 7.08 3.76
C ARG A 118 -11.55 5.66 3.72
N LEU A 119 -10.39 5.37 4.33
CA LEU A 119 -9.88 4.00 4.47
C LEU A 119 -10.81 3.12 5.31
N CYS A 120 -11.29 3.61 6.45
CA CYS A 120 -12.19 2.84 7.31
C CYS A 120 -13.51 2.48 6.62
N PHE A 121 -13.99 3.33 5.71
CA PHE A 121 -15.19 3.09 4.92
C PHE A 121 -14.93 2.39 3.57
N TYR A 122 -13.67 2.17 3.19
CA TYR A 122 -13.35 1.47 1.95
C TYR A 122 -13.72 -0.02 2.10
N SER A 123 -14.61 -0.49 1.22
CA SER A 123 -15.14 -1.86 1.29
C SER A 123 -14.02 -2.90 1.27
N GLY A 124 -14.05 -3.81 2.24
CA GLY A 124 -13.07 -4.90 2.36
C GLY A 124 -11.71 -4.51 2.91
N PHE A 125 -11.42 -3.21 3.13
CA PHE A 125 -10.11 -2.77 3.62
C PHE A 125 -9.82 -3.24 5.05
N ILE A 126 -10.72 -2.94 6.00
CA ILE A 126 -10.54 -3.35 7.41
C ILE A 126 -10.46 -4.87 7.56
N PRO A 127 -11.35 -5.69 6.96
CA PRO A 127 -11.21 -7.14 6.99
C PRO A 127 -9.87 -7.64 6.42
N THR A 128 -9.42 -7.07 5.29
CA THR A 128 -8.13 -7.39 4.67
C THR A 128 -6.96 -7.12 5.61
N VAL A 129 -6.93 -5.94 6.24
CA VAL A 129 -5.90 -5.56 7.20
C VAL A 129 -5.89 -6.50 8.41
N VAL A 130 -7.06 -6.83 8.96
CA VAL A 130 -7.20 -7.77 10.08
C VAL A 130 -6.67 -9.16 9.71
N ARG A 131 -6.98 -9.66 8.50
CA ARG A 131 -6.45 -10.94 8.01
C ARG A 131 -4.92 -10.93 7.93
N ILE A 132 -4.32 -9.87 7.36
CA ILE A 132 -2.86 -9.73 7.25
C ILE A 132 -2.20 -9.74 8.63
N LEU A 133 -2.79 -9.06 9.62
CA LEU A 133 -2.28 -9.07 10.99
C LEU A 133 -2.36 -10.44 11.64
N ASN A 134 -3.47 -11.16 11.47
CA ASN A 134 -3.64 -12.49 12.04
C ASN A 134 -2.63 -13.46 11.46
N GLU A 135 -2.40 -13.44 10.15
CA GLU A 135 -1.38 -14.28 9.53
C GLU A 135 0.03 -13.94 10.04
N ALA A 136 0.36 -12.65 10.14
CA ALA A 136 1.64 -12.22 10.69
C ALA A 136 1.85 -12.66 12.15
N ARG A 137 0.79 -12.66 12.97
CA ARG A 137 0.81 -13.18 14.34
C ARG A 137 0.98 -14.69 14.38
N ASN A 138 0.28 -15.44 13.53
CA ASN A 138 0.43 -16.89 13.43
C ASN A 138 1.87 -17.27 13.08
N LEU A 139 2.46 -16.58 12.09
CA LEU A 139 3.86 -16.77 11.72
C LEU A 139 4.82 -16.40 12.84
N ALA A 140 4.56 -15.31 13.57
CA ALA A 140 5.36 -14.94 14.72
C ALA A 140 5.26 -15.99 15.83
N GLN A 141 4.05 -16.44 16.18
CA GLN A 141 3.81 -17.51 17.18
C GLN A 141 4.47 -18.83 16.79
N LEU A 142 4.39 -19.22 15.52
CA LEU A 142 5.07 -20.40 15.00
C LEU A 142 6.59 -20.24 15.11
N SER A 143 7.12 -19.06 14.77
CA SER A 143 8.53 -18.72 14.97
C SER A 143 8.92 -18.79 16.44
N TYR A 144 8.11 -18.25 17.37
CA TYR A 144 8.34 -18.31 18.82
C TYR A 144 8.30 -19.73 19.37
N ALA A 145 7.37 -20.56 18.89
CA ALA A 145 7.22 -21.95 19.29
C ALA A 145 8.36 -22.83 18.76
N ILE A 146 8.92 -22.50 17.59
CA ILE A 146 10.03 -23.23 16.96
C ILE A 146 11.39 -22.70 17.44
N GLN A 147 11.50 -21.40 17.74
CA GLN A 147 12.71 -20.70 18.20
C GLN A 147 12.30 -19.56 19.15
N GLY A 148 12.64 -19.65 20.44
CA GLY A 148 12.32 -18.63 21.45
C GLY A 148 12.99 -17.27 21.23
N TYR A 149 12.54 -16.49 20.24
CA TYR A 149 13.11 -15.19 19.85
C TYR A 149 12.05 -14.11 19.57
N ALA A 150 12.18 -12.99 20.28
CA ALA A 150 11.38 -11.76 20.23
C ALA A 150 11.48 -10.98 18.91
N ALA A 151 10.45 -11.09 18.06
CA ALA A 151 10.24 -10.22 16.90
C ALA A 151 9.31 -9.05 17.24
N LYS A 152 9.90 -7.91 17.61
CA LYS A 152 9.28 -6.58 17.67
C LYS A 152 9.07 -6.07 16.24
N GLY A 153 7.82 -5.88 15.77
CA GLY A 153 7.61 -5.19 14.49
C GLY A 153 6.21 -5.23 13.90
N VAL A 154 5.38 -6.22 14.27
CA VAL A 154 4.04 -6.40 13.69
C VAL A 154 2.95 -5.40 14.17
N PRO A 155 2.97 -4.84 15.41
CA PRO A 155 1.85 -4.02 15.88
C PRO A 155 1.81 -2.58 15.35
N PHE A 156 2.85 -2.08 14.69
CA PHE A 156 2.92 -0.68 14.26
C PHE A 156 2.09 -0.33 13.02
N LEU A 157 1.76 -1.32 12.19
CA LEU A 157 1.14 -1.07 10.87
C LEU A 157 -0.31 -0.58 10.97
N VAL A 158 -1.08 -1.08 11.95
CA VAL A 158 -2.50 -0.69 12.14
C VAL A 158 -2.64 0.55 13.01
N VAL A 159 -1.78 0.72 14.01
CA VAL A 159 -1.73 1.97 14.79
C VAL A 159 -1.44 3.14 13.85
N ALA A 160 -0.56 2.99 12.86
CA ALA A 160 -0.20 4.09 11.96
C ALA A 160 -1.24 4.38 10.87
N ILE A 161 -2.08 3.41 10.48
CA ILE A 161 -3.12 3.58 9.45
C ILE A 161 -4.45 4.05 10.07
N VAL A 162 -4.78 3.63 11.29
CA VAL A 162 -6.11 3.86 11.91
C VAL A 162 -6.09 4.87 13.06
N CYS A 163 -4.98 5.05 13.79
CA CYS A 163 -4.84 6.08 14.84
C CYS A 163 -4.22 7.35 14.26
#